data_AF-A0A817W0V5-F1
#
_entry.id   AF-A0A817W0V5-F1
#
_cell.length_a   1.000
_cell.length_b   1.000
_cell.length_c   1.000
_cell.angle_alpha   90.00
_cell.angle_beta   90.00
_cell.angle_gamma   90.00
#
_symmetry.space_group_name_H-M   'P 1'
#
loop_
_entity.id
_entity.type
_entity.pdbx_description
1 polymer ?
#
loop_
_entity_poly.entity_id
_entity_poly.type
_entity_poly.pdbx_seq_one_letter_code
_entity_poly.pdbx_strand_id
1 'polypeptide(L)'
;MDRASTISLNVTSRRRALVIGNKNYKKGKTLQYCTNNAQDLYVKLCAIHFQTTLGTDLNCDEMESIVETFIKDICDGDIVFFFFSGYGAHWNDQNFLVPIDDNQITDPSMFKYQAVNAQDTLKSIMNCSPSAAIFMLDACRSYHMHHITGWTGSLDFGGLVSMEAPTNSLVIFPCQANKTISDKSIDGRHNQFMTYVFEYIDQPNLPFDDALALICDDVMNASNNEQSPFQVNALHKNLLLNCQNQSGIKHKLNLRVQQIINDAQNESMIDLGYQELGDRDVGTIIQEVIIKKRCSKLWLPGNKITLFGAANLAVALLHNTTLEKLYLYGNRLADKGVKPLAKALAMNNSALKVLNLQEIGITDIGVEYLSEMLQKNTQLTVLCLSKNDISDIGLRIFANCLKRYNNTLQCLDLSKNKRITDISSDVIQEMIEHKRSLNELSIYDCSLSRTGKEKLKKFIRTKKNINVFINNWDE
;
A
#
# COMPACT_ATOMS: atom_id res chain seq x y z
N MET A 1 17.49 -6.33 -44.21
CA MET A 1 18.03 -5.79 -42.94
C MET A 1 17.04 -6.16 -41.87
N ASP A 2 17.48 -7.07 -41.00
CA ASP A 2 16.64 -7.82 -40.07
C ASP A 2 15.84 -6.91 -39.13
N ARG A 3 14.57 -7.28 -38.94
CA ARG A 3 13.71 -6.74 -37.87
C ARG A 3 14.41 -7.04 -36.54
N ALA A 4 14.70 -5.99 -35.80
CA ALA A 4 15.25 -6.04 -34.46
C ALA A 4 14.58 -7.15 -33.65
N SER A 5 15.39 -8.06 -33.14
CA SER A 5 15.00 -9.10 -32.21
C SER A 5 14.19 -8.49 -31.07
N THR A 6 12.89 -8.77 -31.03
CA THR A 6 12.06 -8.52 -29.84
C THR A 6 12.56 -9.45 -28.75
N ILE A 7 13.54 -9.00 -27.97
CA ILE A 7 13.91 -9.66 -26.73
C ILE A 7 12.75 -9.40 -25.80
N SER A 8 11.89 -10.39 -25.61
CA SER A 8 11.01 -10.41 -24.44
C SER A 8 11.92 -10.21 -23.23
N LEU A 9 11.84 -9.06 -22.57
CA LEU A 9 12.52 -8.88 -21.29
C LEU A 9 12.16 -10.08 -20.44
N ASN A 10 13.18 -10.84 -20.05
CA ASN A 10 13.04 -12.13 -19.42
C ASN A 10 11.96 -12.05 -18.34
N VAL A 11 11.02 -13.00 -18.39
CA VAL A 11 10.00 -13.24 -17.35
C VAL A 11 10.64 -13.45 -15.95
N THR A 12 11.98 -13.53 -15.89
CA THR A 12 12.80 -13.74 -14.69
C THR A 12 13.42 -12.47 -14.10
N SER A 13 13.42 -11.32 -14.78
CA SER A 13 13.97 -10.08 -14.19
C SER A 13 13.08 -9.63 -13.02
N ARG A 14 13.70 -9.42 -11.86
CA ARG A 14 13.04 -8.86 -10.69
C ARG A 14 12.55 -7.44 -11.01
N ARG A 15 11.35 -7.11 -10.54
CA ARG A 15 10.68 -5.84 -10.80
C ARG A 15 10.53 -5.10 -9.48
N ARG A 16 11.10 -3.90 -9.37
CA ARG A 16 11.12 -3.09 -8.17
C ARG A 16 10.45 -1.76 -8.43
N ALA A 17 9.55 -1.35 -7.55
CA ALA A 17 8.91 -0.06 -7.68
C ALA A 17 8.87 0.72 -6.36
N LEU A 18 9.03 2.04 -6.45
CA LEU A 18 8.78 2.98 -5.36
C LEU A 18 7.78 4.00 -5.86
N VAL A 19 6.69 4.14 -5.11
CA VAL A 19 5.59 5.04 -5.44
C VAL A 19 5.36 5.95 -4.24
N ILE A 20 5.52 7.26 -4.44
CA ILE A 20 5.35 8.26 -3.38
C ILE A 20 4.23 9.23 -3.80
N GLY A 21 3.30 9.49 -2.87
CA GLY A 21 2.22 10.48 -3.06
C GLY A 21 2.09 11.40 -1.86
N ASN A 22 2.43 12.68 -2.02
CA ASN A 22 2.33 13.68 -0.97
C ASN A 22 1.20 14.68 -1.30
N LYS A 23 0.28 14.89 -0.35
CA LYS A 23 -0.81 15.85 -0.49
C LYS A 23 -0.92 16.86 0.65
N ASN A 24 -0.60 16.46 1.89
CA ASN A 24 -0.94 17.23 3.09
C ASN A 24 0.24 18.10 3.54
N TYR A 25 0.63 19.05 2.70
CA TYR A 25 1.71 20.01 2.96
C TYR A 25 1.37 20.98 4.10
N LYS A 26 2.37 21.40 4.88
CA LYS A 26 2.19 22.33 6.01
C LYS A 26 2.07 23.80 5.57
N LYS A 27 2.83 24.23 4.56
CA LYS A 27 2.72 25.58 3.95
C LYS A 27 1.96 25.54 2.63
N GLY A 28 2.25 24.55 1.78
CA GLY A 28 1.63 24.36 0.48
C GLY A 28 0.14 24.04 0.58
N LYS A 29 -0.60 24.27 -0.50
CA LYS A 29 -2.01 23.87 -0.57
C LYS A 29 -2.12 22.35 -0.60
N THR A 30 -3.21 21.82 -0.06
CA THR A 30 -3.49 20.39 -0.16
C THR A 30 -3.68 19.98 -1.62
N LEU A 31 -2.93 18.96 -2.07
CA LEU A 31 -3.04 18.44 -3.43
C LEU A 31 -4.02 17.27 -3.49
N GLN A 32 -5.20 17.49 -4.08
CA GLN A 32 -6.32 16.56 -3.98
C GLN A 32 -6.01 15.11 -4.41
N TYR A 33 -5.23 14.91 -5.47
CA TYR A 33 -5.14 13.62 -6.15
C TYR A 33 -3.88 12.80 -5.82
N CYS A 34 -2.84 13.39 -5.22
CA CYS A 34 -1.50 12.78 -5.17
C CYS A 34 -1.46 11.44 -4.43
N THR A 35 -2.15 11.33 -3.28
CA THR A 35 -2.20 10.05 -2.54
C THR A 35 -3.01 9.00 -3.28
N ASN A 36 -4.07 9.38 -4.00
CA ASN A 36 -4.89 8.45 -4.78
C ASN A 36 -4.09 7.91 -5.97
N ASN A 37 -3.44 8.80 -6.72
CA ASN A 37 -2.55 8.45 -7.82
C ASN A 37 -1.49 7.44 -7.36
N ALA A 38 -0.83 7.71 -6.22
CA ALA A 38 0.17 6.80 -5.67
C ALA A 38 -0.43 5.45 -5.23
N GLN A 39 -1.57 5.44 -4.55
CA GLN A 39 -2.21 4.22 -4.08
C GLN A 39 -2.69 3.32 -5.23
N ASP A 40 -3.27 3.90 -6.28
CA ASP A 40 -3.81 3.13 -7.39
C ASP A 40 -2.70 2.69 -8.36
N LEU A 41 -1.64 3.49 -8.52
CA LEU A 41 -0.44 3.08 -9.25
C LEU A 41 0.28 1.93 -8.54
N TYR A 42 0.36 2.00 -7.22
CA TYR A 42 0.89 0.90 -6.41
C TYR A 42 0.16 -0.42 -6.75
N VAL A 43 -1.17 -0.41 -6.86
CA VAL A 43 -1.95 -1.60 -7.23
C VAL A 43 -1.64 -2.08 -8.62
N LYS A 44 -1.68 -1.18 -9.61
CA LYS A 44 -1.42 -1.50 -11.01
C LYS A 44 -0.05 -2.16 -11.18
N LEU A 45 0.97 -1.58 -10.54
CA LEU A 45 2.33 -2.12 -10.57
C LEU A 45 2.44 -3.49 -9.88
N CYS A 46 1.81 -3.68 -8.71
CA CYS A 46 1.77 -4.98 -8.05
C CYS A 46 1.04 -6.04 -8.90
N ALA A 47 -0.04 -5.66 -9.61
CA ALA A 47 -0.80 -6.55 -10.49
C ALA A 47 0.04 -7.06 -11.67
N ILE A 48 1.00 -6.26 -12.14
CA ILE A 48 1.96 -6.63 -13.21
C ILE A 48 3.34 -7.02 -12.63
N HIS A 49 3.32 -7.54 -11.40
CA HIS A 49 4.42 -8.23 -10.73
C HIS A 49 5.62 -7.37 -10.31
N PHE A 50 5.43 -6.06 -10.11
CA PHE A 50 6.40 -5.27 -9.37
C PHE A 50 6.30 -5.57 -7.86
N GLN A 51 7.45 -5.74 -7.22
CA GLN A 51 7.58 -5.56 -5.79
C GLN A 51 7.61 -4.05 -5.53
N THR A 52 6.45 -3.50 -5.15
CA THR A 52 6.25 -2.07 -4.97
C THR A 52 6.29 -1.67 -3.50
N THR A 53 6.97 -0.56 -3.21
CA THR A 53 6.96 0.14 -1.93
C THR A 53 6.12 1.42 -2.07
N LEU A 54 5.19 1.66 -1.14
CA LEU A 54 4.30 2.84 -1.15
C LEU A 54 4.62 3.77 0.02
N GLY A 55 4.87 5.04 -0.30
CA GLY A 55 4.98 6.16 0.64
C GLY A 55 3.85 7.17 0.42
N THR A 56 3.23 7.66 1.48
CA THR A 56 2.19 8.71 1.39
C THR A 56 2.35 9.73 2.49
N ASP A 57 2.27 11.01 2.14
CA ASP A 57 2.40 12.14 3.07
C ASP A 57 3.66 12.04 3.94
N LEU A 58 4.81 11.84 3.30
CA LEU A 58 6.10 11.65 3.96
C LEU A 58 6.77 12.99 4.28
N ASN A 59 7.28 13.11 5.50
CA ASN A 59 8.21 14.18 5.86
C ASN A 59 9.61 13.93 5.24
N CYS A 60 10.52 14.90 5.35
CA CYS A 60 11.84 14.81 4.72
C CYS A 60 12.61 13.55 5.12
N ASP A 61 12.75 13.28 6.42
CA ASP A 61 13.48 12.11 6.94
C ASP A 61 12.86 10.79 6.45
N GLU A 62 11.53 10.71 6.44
CA GLU A 62 10.80 9.54 5.95
C GLU A 62 10.98 9.33 4.44
N MET A 63 11.01 10.41 3.67
CA MET A 63 11.16 10.38 2.22
C MET A 63 12.59 10.01 1.81
N GLU A 64 13.60 10.51 2.51
CA GLU A 64 14.99 10.09 2.32
C GLU A 64 15.15 8.61 2.69
N SER A 65 14.64 8.20 3.86
CA SER A 65 14.74 6.83 4.35
C SER A 65 14.08 5.80 3.42
N ILE A 66 12.89 6.11 2.87
CA ILE A 66 12.19 5.20 1.95
C ILE A 66 12.92 5.10 0.60
N VAL A 67 13.48 6.21 0.09
CA VAL A 67 14.26 6.24 -1.16
C VAL A 67 15.56 5.47 -0.99
N GLU A 68 16.30 5.68 0.10
CA GLU A 68 17.52 4.94 0.38
C GLU A 68 17.26 3.44 0.53
N THR A 69 16.22 3.07 1.29
CA THR A 69 15.85 1.67 1.50
C THR A 69 15.48 1.00 0.19
N PHE A 70 14.75 1.72 -0.68
CA PHE A 70 14.42 1.25 -2.01
C PHE A 70 15.66 1.02 -2.87
N ILE A 71 16.56 2.00 -2.95
CA ILE A 71 17.80 1.90 -3.74
C ILE A 71 18.66 0.72 -3.26
N LYS A 72 18.79 0.52 -1.94
CA LYS A 72 19.51 -0.61 -1.35
C LYS A 72 18.92 -1.99 -1.70
N ASP A 73 17.65 -2.04 -2.08
CA ASP A 73 16.95 -3.27 -2.46
C ASP A 73 17.04 -3.58 -3.96
N ILE A 74 17.50 -2.63 -4.80
CA ILE A 74 17.71 -2.82 -6.24
C ILE A 74 18.94 -3.70 -6.46
N CYS A 75 18.79 -4.70 -7.31
CA CYS A 75 19.88 -5.58 -7.75
C CYS A 75 20.20 -5.36 -9.24
N ASP A 76 21.41 -5.77 -9.63
CA ASP A 76 21.83 -5.80 -11.04
C ASP A 76 20.79 -6.54 -11.91
N GLY A 77 20.41 -5.91 -13.02
CA GLY A 77 19.42 -6.45 -13.95
C GLY A 77 17.95 -6.26 -13.55
N ASP A 78 17.64 -5.63 -12.41
CA ASP A 78 16.25 -5.31 -12.03
C ASP A 78 15.58 -4.38 -13.06
N ILE A 79 14.26 -4.50 -13.23
CA ILE A 79 13.43 -3.47 -13.87
C ILE A 79 12.91 -2.57 -12.75
N VAL A 80 13.20 -1.28 -12.82
CA VAL A 80 12.93 -0.31 -11.76
C VAL A 80 11.87 0.69 -12.20
N PHE A 81 10.88 0.96 -11.35
CA PHE A 81 9.88 2.01 -11.54
C PHE A 81 9.89 2.96 -10.34
N PHE A 82 10.27 4.21 -10.56
CA PHE A 82 10.16 5.26 -9.55
C PHE A 82 9.04 6.22 -9.95
N PHE A 83 8.14 6.48 -9.01
CA PHE A 83 7.05 7.43 -9.16
C PHE A 83 6.97 8.39 -7.98
N PHE A 84 6.80 9.67 -8.29
CA PHE A 84 6.47 10.68 -7.30
C PHE A 84 5.29 11.53 -7.79
N SER A 85 4.29 11.73 -6.93
CA SER A 85 3.21 12.69 -7.12
C SER A 85 3.16 13.66 -5.94
N GLY A 86 3.29 14.95 -6.21
CA GLY A 86 3.36 15.99 -5.19
C GLY A 86 3.79 17.34 -5.74
N TYR A 87 4.30 18.22 -4.88
CA TYR A 87 5.02 19.41 -5.30
C TYR A 87 6.45 19.05 -5.72
N GLY A 88 6.85 19.60 -6.86
CA GLY A 88 8.23 19.65 -7.31
C GLY A 88 8.72 21.09 -7.34
N ALA A 89 10.01 21.29 -7.15
CA ALA A 89 10.66 22.59 -7.32
C ALA A 89 11.99 22.40 -8.02
N HIS A 90 12.49 23.46 -8.66
CA HIS A 90 13.84 23.44 -9.20
C HIS A 90 14.73 24.51 -8.56
N TRP A 91 16.01 24.18 -8.38
CA TRP A 91 17.03 25.09 -7.88
C TRP A 91 18.40 24.71 -8.44
N ASN A 92 19.17 25.67 -8.97
CA ASN A 92 20.47 25.43 -9.62
C ASN A 92 20.43 24.29 -10.66
N ASP A 93 19.44 24.31 -11.56
CA ASP A 93 19.24 23.31 -12.62
C ASP A 93 19.03 21.86 -12.12
N GLN A 94 18.69 21.71 -10.84
CA GLN A 94 18.30 20.43 -10.25
C GLN A 94 16.83 20.46 -9.80
N ASN A 95 16.19 19.30 -9.89
CA ASN A 95 14.80 19.06 -9.50
C ASN A 95 14.76 18.46 -8.10
N PHE A 96 13.86 18.96 -7.28
CA PHE A 96 13.65 18.52 -5.92
C PHE A 96 12.20 18.12 -5.72
N LEU A 97 11.99 16.96 -5.11
CA LEU A 97 10.70 16.42 -4.71
C LEU A 97 10.40 16.91 -3.30
N VAL A 98 9.30 17.64 -3.11
CA VAL A 98 9.04 18.36 -1.86
C VAL A 98 8.27 17.46 -0.86
N PRO A 99 8.80 17.26 0.37
CA PRO A 99 8.11 16.56 1.46
C PRO A 99 6.97 17.36 2.09
N ILE A 100 6.11 16.73 2.91
CA ILE A 100 4.95 17.43 3.51
C ILE A 100 5.31 18.46 4.59
N ASP A 101 6.49 18.38 5.18
CA ASP A 101 7.04 19.37 6.11
C ASP A 101 7.83 20.49 5.40
N ASP A 102 7.29 20.93 4.27
CA ASP A 102 7.73 22.06 3.46
C ASP A 102 7.85 23.40 4.22
N ASN A 103 7.33 23.46 5.45
CA ASN A 103 7.55 24.58 6.35
C ASN A 103 9.03 24.78 6.74
N GLN A 104 9.85 23.72 6.67
CA GLN A 104 11.29 23.77 6.90
C GLN A 104 12.08 24.40 5.75
N ILE A 105 11.48 24.51 4.56
CA ILE A 105 12.06 25.20 3.42
C ILE A 105 11.75 26.69 3.57
N THR A 106 12.71 27.44 4.10
CA THR A 106 12.59 28.90 4.33
C THR A 106 13.12 29.73 3.18
N ASP A 107 14.07 29.19 2.43
CA ASP A 107 14.64 29.77 1.22
C ASP A 107 15.07 28.67 0.24
N PRO A 108 15.32 29.00 -1.04
CA PRO A 108 15.58 27.98 -2.07
C PRO A 108 16.88 27.19 -1.87
N SER A 109 17.87 27.75 -1.15
CA SER A 109 19.11 27.02 -0.89
C SER A 109 18.91 25.85 0.07
N MET A 110 17.75 25.78 0.75
CA MET A 110 17.39 24.68 1.65
C MET A 110 16.87 23.44 0.93
N PHE A 111 16.51 23.51 -0.36
CA PHE A 111 16.01 22.33 -1.09
C PHE A 111 16.97 21.13 -1.02
N LYS A 112 18.29 21.37 -1.11
CA LYS A 112 19.31 20.31 -0.97
C LYS A 112 19.39 19.64 0.41
N TYR A 113 18.73 20.20 1.42
CA TYR A 113 18.75 19.69 2.80
C TYR A 113 17.37 19.28 3.31
N GLN A 114 16.30 19.66 2.62
CA GLN A 114 14.91 19.55 3.08
C GLN A 114 13.99 18.99 2.00
N ALA A 115 14.56 18.46 0.91
CA ALA A 115 13.85 17.84 -0.19
C ALA A 115 14.74 16.80 -0.87
N VAL A 116 14.11 15.84 -1.56
CA VAL A 116 14.83 14.75 -2.23
C VAL A 116 15.23 15.21 -3.63
N ASN A 117 16.51 15.14 -3.95
CA ASN A 117 17.03 15.47 -5.27
C ASN A 117 16.68 14.38 -6.29
N ALA A 118 15.91 14.73 -7.33
CA ALA A 118 15.42 13.79 -8.33
C ALA A 118 16.55 13.27 -9.25
N GLN A 119 17.49 14.13 -9.64
CA GLN A 119 18.65 13.74 -10.46
C GLN A 119 19.57 12.79 -9.70
N ASP A 120 19.86 13.06 -8.43
CA ASP A 120 20.71 12.18 -7.61
C ASP A 120 20.01 10.86 -7.31
N THR A 121 18.68 10.86 -7.16
CA THR A 121 17.88 9.64 -7.02
C THR A 121 17.99 8.78 -8.28
N LEU A 122 17.77 9.35 -9.47
CA LEU A 122 17.91 8.63 -10.74
C LEU A 122 19.35 8.11 -10.91
N LYS A 123 20.36 8.95 -10.64
CA LYS A 123 21.77 8.55 -10.68
C LYS A 123 22.06 7.37 -9.75
N SER A 124 21.53 7.39 -8.53
CA SER A 124 21.72 6.32 -7.55
C SER A 124 21.04 5.02 -7.97
N ILE A 125 19.83 5.10 -8.56
CA ILE A 125 19.16 3.95 -9.18
C ILE A 125 20.02 3.37 -10.31
N MET A 126 20.56 4.21 -11.19
CA MET A 126 21.36 3.76 -12.32
C MET A 126 22.70 3.13 -11.90
N ASN A 127 23.28 3.57 -10.78
CA ASN A 127 24.48 2.95 -10.20
C ASN A 127 24.25 1.49 -9.76
N CYS A 128 22.99 1.08 -9.52
CA CYS A 128 22.63 -0.31 -9.25
C CYS A 128 22.58 -1.20 -10.51
N SER A 129 22.87 -0.64 -11.69
CA SER A 129 22.85 -1.34 -12.98
C SER A 129 21.52 -2.03 -13.33
N PRO A 130 20.38 -1.31 -13.28
CA PRO A 130 19.10 -1.88 -13.69
C PRO A 130 19.10 -2.19 -15.19
N SER A 131 18.33 -3.20 -15.59
CA SER A 131 18.13 -3.52 -17.02
C SER A 131 17.21 -2.50 -17.71
N ALA A 132 16.33 -1.85 -16.93
CA ALA A 132 15.53 -0.70 -17.34
C ALA A 132 15.11 0.10 -16.09
N ALA A 133 15.12 1.43 -16.17
CA ALA A 133 14.63 2.33 -15.12
C ALA A 133 13.61 3.32 -15.68
N ILE A 134 12.38 3.29 -15.14
CA ILE A 134 11.31 4.24 -15.46
C ILE A 134 11.24 5.24 -14.31
N PHE A 135 11.33 6.52 -14.62
CA PHE A 135 11.36 7.61 -13.65
C PHE A 135 10.25 8.62 -13.99
N MET A 136 9.10 8.50 -13.33
CA MET A 136 7.91 9.28 -13.63
C MET A 136 7.61 10.30 -12.52
N LEU A 137 7.57 11.59 -12.89
CA LEU A 137 7.46 12.69 -11.95
C LEU A 137 6.17 13.49 -12.16
N ASP A 138 5.10 13.12 -11.45
CA ASP A 138 3.82 13.84 -11.39
C ASP A 138 3.88 15.08 -10.46
N ALA A 139 4.77 16.00 -10.81
CA ALA A 139 5.16 17.13 -9.96
C ALA A 139 5.26 18.49 -10.68
N CYS A 140 4.66 18.63 -11.87
CA CYS A 140 4.62 19.86 -12.64
C CYS A 140 3.55 20.85 -12.13
N ARG A 141 3.63 21.21 -10.84
CA ARG A 141 2.73 22.16 -10.18
C ARG A 141 3.54 23.30 -9.59
N SER A 142 3.07 24.53 -9.70
CA SER A 142 3.74 25.67 -9.09
C SER A 142 3.85 25.48 -7.58
N TYR A 143 5.08 25.43 -7.07
CA TYR A 143 5.37 25.52 -5.65
C TYR A 143 5.60 27.00 -5.29
N HIS A 144 4.73 27.53 -4.43
CA HIS A 144 4.80 28.93 -4.02
C HIS A 144 5.44 29.05 -2.65
N MET A 145 6.56 29.77 -2.57
CA MET A 145 7.14 30.16 -1.27
C MET A 145 6.59 31.53 -0.86
N HIS A 146 5.99 31.56 0.33
CA HIS A 146 5.56 32.79 1.00
C HIS A 146 6.54 33.13 2.12
N HIS A 147 6.98 34.39 2.17
CA HIS A 147 7.91 34.95 3.17
C HIS A 147 9.30 34.30 3.17
N ILE A 148 10.12 34.72 2.21
CA ILE A 148 11.57 34.49 2.26
C ILE A 148 12.16 35.55 3.18
N THR A 149 12.98 35.15 4.15
CA THR A 149 13.66 36.09 5.05
C THR A 149 14.46 37.11 4.24
N GLY A 150 14.08 38.39 4.35
CA GLY A 150 14.69 39.50 3.60
C GLY A 150 14.00 39.90 2.29
N TRP A 151 12.85 39.29 1.95
CA TRP A 151 12.13 39.58 0.71
C TRP A 151 10.60 39.65 0.93
N THR A 152 9.96 40.70 0.41
CA THR A 152 8.51 40.96 0.57
C THR A 152 7.65 40.39 -0.58
N GLY A 153 8.27 39.67 -1.53
CA GLY A 153 7.60 39.05 -2.67
C GLY A 153 7.31 37.54 -2.48
N SER A 154 6.49 36.98 -3.38
CA SER A 154 6.31 35.53 -3.53
C SER A 154 7.19 35.04 -4.68
N LEU A 155 7.98 33.97 -4.46
CA LEU A 155 8.71 33.28 -5.52
C LEU A 155 7.87 32.10 -6.00
N ASP A 156 7.64 32.04 -7.31
CA ASP A 156 7.09 30.87 -8.00
C ASP A 156 8.26 30.10 -8.62
N PHE A 157 8.45 28.85 -8.20
CA PHE A 157 9.51 27.97 -8.69
C PHE A 157 9.10 27.21 -9.96
N GLY A 158 7.97 27.55 -10.58
CA GLY A 158 7.56 26.96 -11.85
C GLY A 158 7.46 25.42 -11.79
N GLY A 159 7.50 24.80 -12.96
CA GLY A 159 7.55 23.33 -13.09
C GLY A 159 8.98 22.80 -13.05
N LEU A 160 9.14 21.48 -13.01
CA LEU A 160 10.46 20.84 -13.05
C LEU A 160 11.24 21.20 -14.34
N VAL A 161 12.56 21.33 -14.20
CA VAL A 161 13.48 21.45 -15.36
C VAL A 161 13.63 20.09 -16.04
N SER A 162 14.09 20.10 -17.30
CA SER A 162 14.39 18.85 -18.02
C SER A 162 15.48 18.05 -17.30
N MET A 163 15.40 16.72 -17.39
CA MET A 163 16.42 15.81 -16.87
C MET A 163 17.03 15.03 -18.01
N GLU A 164 18.34 14.79 -17.94
CA GLU A 164 18.98 13.80 -18.81
C GLU A 164 18.54 12.39 -18.41
N ALA A 165 18.35 11.52 -19.39
CA ALA A 165 18.08 10.10 -19.19
C ALA A 165 19.37 9.29 -19.48
N PRO A 166 20.03 8.71 -18.46
CA PRO A 166 21.12 7.77 -18.69
C PRO A 166 20.68 6.57 -19.53
N THR A 167 21.62 5.89 -20.20
CA THR A 167 21.40 4.62 -20.92
C THR A 167 20.57 3.64 -20.10
N ASN A 168 19.55 3.03 -20.70
CA ASN A 168 18.55 2.15 -20.06
C ASN A 168 17.57 2.84 -19.11
N SER A 169 17.38 4.15 -19.21
CA SER A 169 16.35 4.87 -18.45
C SER A 169 15.36 5.63 -19.32
N LEU A 170 14.21 5.91 -18.74
CA LEU A 170 13.12 6.67 -19.32
C LEU A 170 12.59 7.64 -18.27
N VAL A 171 12.67 8.94 -18.52
CA VAL A 171 12.15 9.98 -17.63
C VAL A 171 10.86 10.55 -18.21
N ILE A 172 9.80 10.64 -17.40
CA ILE A 172 8.44 11.01 -17.84
C ILE A 172 7.89 12.14 -16.97
N PHE A 173 7.35 13.17 -17.62
CA PHE A 173 6.71 14.32 -17.00
C PHE A 173 5.27 14.50 -17.52
N PRO A 174 4.29 14.88 -16.68
CA PRO A 174 2.93 15.20 -17.10
C PRO A 174 2.84 16.38 -18.06
N CYS A 175 3.89 17.22 -18.12
CA CYS A 175 4.03 18.26 -19.12
C CYS A 175 5.49 18.64 -19.42
N GLN A 176 5.67 19.45 -20.47
CA GLN A 176 6.97 20.02 -20.85
C GLN A 176 7.66 20.73 -19.68
N ALA A 177 8.99 20.72 -19.72
CA ALA A 177 9.85 21.36 -18.72
C ALA A 177 9.47 22.84 -18.52
N ASN A 178 9.58 23.31 -17.27
CA ASN A 178 9.22 24.65 -16.81
C ASN A 178 7.74 25.04 -16.95
N LYS A 179 6.85 24.13 -17.40
CA LYS A 179 5.41 24.37 -17.40
C LYS A 179 4.76 23.83 -16.13
N THR A 180 3.70 24.51 -15.69
CA THR A 180 2.84 24.06 -14.60
C THR A 180 1.42 23.86 -15.11
N ILE A 181 0.72 22.89 -14.52
CA ILE A 181 -0.63 22.52 -14.93
C ILE A 181 -1.54 22.47 -13.70
N SER A 182 -2.77 22.97 -13.88
CA SER A 182 -3.82 22.83 -12.88
C SER A 182 -4.29 21.39 -12.77
N ASP A 183 -4.49 20.91 -11.54
CA ASP A 183 -5.06 19.59 -11.26
C ASP A 183 -6.53 19.48 -11.75
N LYS A 184 -6.71 19.19 -13.04
CA LYS A 184 -8.00 18.78 -13.62
C LYS A 184 -8.17 17.28 -13.45
N SER A 185 -9.40 16.83 -13.27
CA SER A 185 -9.76 15.43 -13.14
C SER A 185 -10.92 15.10 -14.06
N ILE A 186 -10.85 13.94 -14.69
CA ILE A 186 -11.90 13.40 -15.57
C ILE A 186 -12.78 12.42 -14.79
N ASP A 187 -12.18 11.61 -13.91
CA ASP A 187 -12.86 10.56 -13.15
C ASP A 187 -13.21 10.95 -11.70
N GLY A 188 -12.86 12.17 -11.28
CA GLY A 188 -13.06 12.69 -9.94
C GLY A 188 -12.11 12.13 -8.88
N ARG A 189 -11.17 11.25 -9.27
CA ARG A 189 -10.30 10.50 -8.34
C ARG A 189 -8.82 10.75 -8.60
N HIS A 190 -8.43 10.92 -9.86
CA HIS A 190 -7.06 11.08 -10.31
C HIS A 190 -6.91 12.41 -11.07
N ASN A 191 -5.67 12.90 -11.14
CA ASN A 191 -5.40 13.96 -12.11
C ASN A 191 -5.50 13.40 -13.54
N GLN A 192 -5.71 14.30 -14.50
CA GLN A 192 -5.94 13.94 -15.89
C GLN A 192 -4.85 13.05 -16.49
N PHE A 193 -3.58 13.37 -16.25
CA PHE A 193 -2.45 12.54 -16.72
C PHE A 193 -2.55 11.11 -16.18
N MET A 194 -2.74 10.96 -14.87
CA MET A 194 -2.81 9.64 -14.24
C MET A 194 -4.03 8.83 -14.65
N THR A 195 -5.15 9.50 -15.00
CA THR A 195 -6.34 8.83 -15.56
C THR A 195 -5.96 7.96 -16.77
N TYR A 196 -5.19 8.52 -17.70
CA TYR A 196 -4.74 7.80 -18.90
C TYR A 196 -3.56 6.87 -18.62
N VAL A 197 -2.64 7.21 -17.71
CA VAL A 197 -1.61 6.24 -17.28
C VAL A 197 -2.26 4.95 -16.79
N PHE A 198 -3.34 5.02 -16.02
CA PHE A 198 -4.03 3.82 -15.53
C PHE A 198 -4.75 3.02 -16.60
N GLU A 199 -5.13 3.65 -17.71
CA GLU A 199 -5.73 2.97 -18.85
C GLU A 199 -4.71 2.10 -19.58
N TYR A 200 -3.45 2.55 -19.69
CA TYR A 200 -2.45 1.91 -20.54
C TYR A 200 -1.35 1.13 -19.80
N ILE A 201 -1.02 1.46 -18.55
CA ILE A 201 0.19 0.94 -17.86
C ILE A 201 0.21 -0.58 -17.68
N ASP A 202 -0.95 -1.21 -17.55
CA ASP A 202 -1.12 -2.65 -17.38
C ASP A 202 -1.71 -3.32 -18.63
N GLN A 203 -1.70 -2.66 -19.79
CA GLN A 203 -2.18 -3.28 -21.03
C GLN A 203 -1.26 -4.44 -21.44
N PRO A 204 -1.83 -5.63 -21.68
CA PRO A 204 -1.04 -6.81 -21.98
C PRO A 204 -0.36 -6.66 -23.33
N ASN A 205 0.94 -6.95 -23.36
CA ASN A 205 1.79 -6.96 -24.56
C ASN A 205 1.91 -5.63 -25.30
N LEU A 206 1.53 -4.52 -24.66
CA LEU A 206 1.76 -3.19 -25.20
C LEU A 206 3.18 -2.73 -24.78
N PRO A 207 4.09 -2.49 -25.74
CA PRO A 207 5.35 -1.82 -25.44
C PRO A 207 5.10 -0.48 -24.74
N PHE A 208 5.84 -0.21 -23.69
CA PHE A 208 5.56 0.95 -22.85
C PHE A 208 5.80 2.28 -23.57
N ASP A 209 6.70 2.30 -24.55
CA ASP A 209 6.92 3.46 -25.41
C ASP A 209 5.66 3.77 -26.27
N ASP A 210 4.99 2.72 -26.78
CA ASP A 210 3.72 2.85 -27.51
C ASP A 210 2.59 3.29 -26.57
N ALA A 211 2.56 2.75 -25.35
CA ALA A 211 1.62 3.19 -24.32
C ALA A 211 1.76 4.69 -24.00
N LEU A 212 3.00 5.19 -23.94
CA LEU A 212 3.25 6.61 -23.66
C LEU A 212 2.84 7.53 -24.81
N ALA A 213 2.98 7.07 -26.06
CA ALA A 213 2.45 7.79 -27.21
C ALA A 213 0.91 7.92 -27.12
N LEU A 214 0.22 6.82 -26.81
CA LEU A 214 -1.25 6.82 -26.63
C LEU A 214 -1.68 7.71 -25.45
N ILE A 215 -0.99 7.63 -24.31
CA ILE A 215 -1.22 8.50 -23.16
C ILE A 215 -1.05 9.98 -23.57
N CYS A 216 -0.01 10.32 -24.33
CA CYS A 216 0.23 11.69 -24.76
C CYS A 216 -0.92 12.20 -25.64
N ASP A 217 -1.34 11.41 -26.63
CA ASP A 217 -2.43 11.77 -27.53
C ASP A 217 -3.75 11.98 -26.78
N ASP A 218 -4.13 11.06 -25.88
CA ASP A 218 -5.37 11.16 -25.11
C ASP A 218 -5.36 12.32 -24.12
N VAL A 219 -4.21 12.59 -23.48
CA VAL A 219 -4.06 13.74 -22.59
C VAL A 219 -4.15 15.05 -23.35
N MET A 220 -3.51 15.16 -24.52
CA MET A 220 -3.60 16.35 -25.37
C MET A 220 -5.03 16.56 -25.86
N ASN A 221 -5.71 15.51 -26.32
CA ASN A 221 -7.09 15.59 -26.76
C ASN A 221 -8.03 16.04 -25.63
N ALA A 222 -7.92 15.43 -24.45
CA ALA A 222 -8.80 15.76 -23.32
C ALA A 222 -8.51 17.13 -22.69
N SER A 223 -7.29 17.65 -22.86
CA SER A 223 -6.92 19.00 -22.40
C SER A 223 -7.10 20.09 -23.46
N ASN A 224 -7.62 19.78 -24.65
CA ASN A 224 -7.60 20.69 -25.79
C ASN A 224 -6.18 21.26 -26.08
N ASN A 225 -5.17 20.40 -25.98
CA ASN A 225 -3.73 20.68 -26.14
C ASN A 225 -3.11 21.57 -25.05
N GLU A 226 -3.79 21.84 -23.94
CA GLU A 226 -3.21 22.59 -22.80
C GLU A 226 -2.14 21.77 -22.07
N GLN A 227 -2.34 20.45 -21.95
CA GLN A 227 -1.43 19.52 -21.31
C GLN A 227 -0.74 18.65 -22.37
N SER A 228 0.58 18.75 -22.45
CA SER A 228 1.41 17.96 -23.38
C SER A 228 2.48 17.21 -22.59
N PRO A 229 2.22 15.93 -22.22
CA PRO A 229 3.18 15.07 -21.57
C PRO A 229 4.51 15.01 -22.33
N PHE A 230 5.61 14.93 -21.59
CA PHE A 230 6.95 14.96 -22.16
C PHE A 230 7.79 13.82 -21.60
N GLN A 231 8.66 13.25 -22.44
CA GLN A 231 9.54 12.15 -22.06
C GLN A 231 10.95 12.33 -22.60
N VAL A 232 11.93 11.81 -21.85
CA VAL A 232 13.32 11.66 -22.28
C VAL A 232 13.63 10.16 -22.25
N ASN A 233 13.74 9.54 -23.44
CA ASN A 233 13.84 8.10 -23.58
C ASN A 233 15.26 7.69 -24.02
N ALA A 234 15.94 6.92 -23.18
CA ALA A 234 17.23 6.30 -23.45
C ALA A 234 17.18 4.76 -23.28
N LEU A 235 15.99 4.16 -23.40
CA LEU A 235 15.82 2.71 -23.46
C LEU A 235 16.29 2.18 -24.82
N HIS A 236 17.11 1.13 -24.81
CA HIS A 236 17.59 0.47 -26.02
C HIS A 236 16.83 -0.82 -26.37
N LYS A 237 15.76 -1.12 -25.63
CA LYS A 237 14.93 -2.32 -25.79
C LYS A 237 13.47 -1.96 -25.55
N ASN A 238 12.57 -2.55 -26.32
CA ASN A 238 11.13 -2.41 -26.09
C ASN A 238 10.78 -2.97 -24.71
N LEU A 239 10.30 -2.11 -23.83
CA LEU A 239 9.96 -2.45 -22.46
C LEU A 239 8.50 -2.91 -22.38
N LEU A 240 8.26 -4.16 -21.99
CA LEU A 240 6.91 -4.67 -21.70
C LEU A 240 6.67 -4.66 -20.18
N LEU A 241 5.84 -3.74 -19.71
CA LEU A 241 5.43 -3.72 -18.30
C LEU A 241 4.50 -4.88 -17.97
N ASN A 242 3.58 -5.24 -18.88
CA ASN A 242 2.73 -6.41 -18.74
C ASN A 242 2.95 -7.37 -19.91
N CYS A 243 3.95 -8.24 -19.82
CA CYS A 243 4.15 -9.30 -20.81
C CYS A 243 3.23 -10.48 -20.51
N GLN A 244 2.29 -10.78 -21.41
CA GLN A 244 1.46 -11.98 -21.36
C GLN A 244 1.79 -12.83 -22.59
N ASN A 245 2.14 -14.11 -22.43
CA ASN A 245 2.40 -14.98 -23.57
C ASN A 245 1.25 -14.89 -24.60
N GLN A 246 1.58 -14.83 -25.90
CA GLN A 246 0.61 -14.71 -27.02
C GLN A 246 -0.43 -15.85 -27.11
N SER A 247 -0.41 -16.84 -26.22
CA SER A 247 -1.59 -17.64 -25.93
C SER A 247 -2.49 -16.84 -25.00
N GLY A 248 -3.66 -16.36 -25.44
CA GLY A 248 -4.62 -15.55 -24.67
C GLY A 248 -5.15 -16.16 -23.37
N ILE A 249 -4.28 -16.58 -22.48
CA ILE A 249 -4.53 -17.08 -21.14
C ILE A 249 -4.14 -15.92 -20.23
N LYS A 250 -5.10 -14.99 -19.99
CA LYS A 250 -5.12 -14.23 -18.73
C LYS A 250 -4.76 -15.20 -17.63
N HIS A 251 -3.86 -14.85 -16.69
CA HIS A 251 -3.55 -15.69 -15.54
C HIS A 251 -4.85 -16.21 -14.96
N LYS A 252 -5.14 -17.48 -15.28
CA LYS A 252 -6.46 -18.05 -15.10
C LYS A 252 -6.34 -18.76 -13.78
N LEU A 253 -7.15 -18.32 -12.83
CA LEU A 253 -7.42 -19.11 -11.62
C LEU A 253 -7.66 -20.56 -12.05
N ASN A 254 -7.28 -21.55 -11.24
CA ASN A 254 -7.55 -22.93 -11.64
C ASN A 254 -9.05 -23.12 -11.96
N LEU A 255 -9.40 -24.11 -12.81
CA LEU A 255 -10.79 -24.29 -13.27
C LEU A 255 -11.78 -24.42 -12.12
N ARG A 256 -11.35 -25.04 -11.02
CA ARG A 256 -12.15 -25.17 -9.80
C ARG A 256 -12.49 -23.82 -9.18
N VAL A 257 -11.51 -22.93 -9.03
CA VAL A 257 -11.71 -21.58 -8.49
C VAL A 257 -12.59 -20.74 -9.41
N GLN A 258 -12.39 -20.83 -10.73
CA GLN A 258 -13.29 -20.15 -11.68
C GLN A 258 -14.73 -20.62 -11.52
N GLN A 259 -14.94 -21.93 -11.38
CA GLN A 259 -16.27 -22.49 -11.18
C GLN A 259 -16.91 -21.99 -9.89
N ILE A 260 -16.16 -21.96 -8.77
CA ILE A 260 -16.63 -21.38 -7.51
C ILE A 260 -17.08 -19.93 -7.69
N ILE A 261 -16.28 -19.11 -8.39
CA ILE A 261 -16.61 -17.70 -8.62
C ILE A 261 -17.84 -17.55 -9.53
N ASN A 262 -17.94 -18.36 -10.58
CA ASN A 262 -19.06 -18.30 -11.52
C ASN A 262 -20.37 -18.70 -10.86
N ASP A 263 -20.36 -19.79 -10.08
CA ASP A 263 -21.53 -20.34 -9.38
C ASP A 263 -21.96 -19.46 -8.19
N ALA A 264 -21.05 -18.64 -7.65
CA ALA A 264 -21.37 -17.72 -6.57
C ALA A 264 -22.30 -16.58 -7.02
N GLN A 265 -23.30 -16.30 -6.19
CA GLN A 265 -24.19 -15.15 -6.37
C GLN A 265 -23.48 -13.83 -6.05
N ASN A 266 -23.97 -12.72 -6.61
CA ASN A 266 -23.48 -11.39 -6.24
C ASN A 266 -23.79 -11.10 -4.77
N GLU A 267 -22.93 -10.32 -4.12
CA GLU A 267 -23.05 -9.88 -2.72
C GLU A 267 -23.12 -11.02 -1.70
N SER A 268 -22.73 -12.22 -2.12
CA SER A 268 -22.75 -13.43 -1.29
C SER A 268 -21.40 -13.73 -0.64
N MET A 269 -21.35 -14.87 0.05
CA MET A 269 -20.09 -15.45 0.53
C MET A 269 -19.42 -16.21 -0.60
N ILE A 270 -18.11 -15.97 -0.79
CA ILE A 270 -17.29 -16.72 -1.74
C ILE A 270 -16.15 -17.39 -0.97
N ASP A 271 -16.05 -18.72 -1.10
CA ASP A 271 -15.04 -19.54 -0.45
C ASP A 271 -13.93 -19.99 -1.41
N LEU A 272 -12.76 -19.38 -1.25
CA LEU A 272 -11.55 -19.67 -2.00
C LEU A 272 -10.45 -20.25 -1.09
N GLY A 273 -10.82 -20.87 0.04
CA GLY A 273 -9.87 -21.48 0.96
C GLY A 273 -9.20 -22.74 0.39
N TYR A 274 -7.93 -22.94 0.72
CA TYR A 274 -7.15 -24.13 0.39
C TYR A 274 -7.11 -24.45 -1.11
N GLN A 275 -6.92 -23.42 -1.93
CA GLN A 275 -6.91 -23.51 -3.40
C GLN A 275 -5.51 -23.30 -3.99
N GLU A 276 -4.47 -23.28 -3.15
CA GLU A 276 -3.08 -22.99 -3.50
C GLU A 276 -2.85 -21.61 -4.16
N LEU A 277 -3.74 -20.66 -3.88
CA LEU A 277 -3.71 -19.32 -4.49
C LEU A 277 -2.49 -18.53 -3.98
N GLY A 278 -1.70 -17.99 -4.89
CA GLY A 278 -0.58 -17.10 -4.58
C GLY A 278 -0.90 -15.64 -4.82
N ASP A 279 0.09 -14.76 -4.64
CA ASP A 279 -0.07 -13.32 -4.85
C ASP A 279 -0.51 -12.96 -6.28
N ARG A 280 -0.14 -13.79 -7.27
CA ARG A 280 -0.55 -13.61 -8.68
C ARG A 280 -2.06 -13.78 -8.88
N ASP A 281 -2.70 -14.59 -8.05
CA ASP A 281 -4.14 -14.85 -8.12
C ASP A 281 -4.96 -13.70 -7.51
N VAL A 282 -4.36 -12.97 -6.56
CA VAL A 282 -5.05 -11.92 -5.81
C VAL A 282 -5.60 -10.82 -6.72
N GLY A 283 -4.89 -10.44 -7.78
CA GLY A 283 -5.40 -9.48 -8.76
C GLY A 283 -6.72 -9.92 -9.38
N THR A 284 -6.80 -11.18 -9.85
CA THR A 284 -8.03 -11.74 -10.42
C THR A 284 -9.12 -11.88 -9.35
N ILE A 285 -8.77 -12.23 -8.10
CA ILE A 285 -9.73 -12.31 -6.98
C ILE A 285 -10.32 -10.92 -6.70
N ILE A 286 -9.50 -9.87 -6.66
CA ILE A 286 -10.01 -8.50 -6.48
C ILE A 286 -11.00 -8.14 -7.59
N GLN A 287 -10.64 -8.39 -8.85
CA GLN A 287 -11.48 -8.02 -9.99
C GLN A 287 -12.80 -8.82 -10.04
N GLU A 288 -12.71 -10.14 -9.95
CA GLU A 288 -13.89 -10.99 -10.12
C GLU A 288 -14.72 -11.09 -8.84
N VAL A 289 -14.10 -11.17 -7.66
CA VAL A 289 -14.82 -11.43 -6.39
C VAL A 289 -15.17 -10.15 -5.64
N ILE A 290 -14.22 -9.22 -5.50
CA ILE A 290 -14.45 -8.01 -4.70
C ILE A 290 -15.18 -6.95 -5.52
N ILE A 291 -14.76 -6.71 -6.76
CA ILE A 291 -15.31 -5.64 -7.60
C ILE A 291 -16.58 -6.11 -8.32
N LYS A 292 -16.50 -7.17 -9.13
CA LYS A 292 -17.64 -7.63 -9.95
C LYS A 292 -18.73 -8.30 -9.12
N LYS A 293 -18.37 -9.32 -8.33
CA LYS A 293 -19.34 -10.03 -7.48
C LYS A 293 -19.72 -9.25 -6.23
N ARG A 294 -19.01 -8.15 -5.89
CA ARG A 294 -19.30 -7.32 -4.71
C ARG A 294 -19.47 -8.14 -3.43
N CYS A 295 -18.68 -9.20 -3.26
CA CYS A 295 -18.90 -10.20 -2.20
C CYS A 295 -18.99 -9.56 -0.80
N SER A 296 -19.83 -10.14 0.06
CA SER A 296 -19.98 -9.72 1.45
C SER A 296 -19.09 -10.49 2.41
N LYS A 297 -18.65 -11.70 2.03
CA LYS A 297 -17.72 -12.53 2.82
C LYS A 297 -16.74 -13.21 1.89
N LEU A 298 -15.44 -13.09 2.17
CA LEU A 298 -14.37 -13.68 1.37
C LEU A 298 -13.51 -14.59 2.24
N TRP A 299 -13.50 -15.88 1.92
CA TRP A 299 -12.62 -16.85 2.56
C TRP A 299 -11.42 -17.12 1.65
N LEU A 300 -10.22 -16.85 2.18
CA LEU A 300 -8.94 -17.15 1.54
C LEU A 300 -7.98 -17.98 2.42
N PRO A 301 -8.44 -18.80 3.39
CA PRO A 301 -7.53 -19.47 4.29
C PRO A 301 -6.66 -20.53 3.61
N GLY A 302 -5.50 -20.84 4.20
CA GLY A 302 -4.66 -21.96 3.76
C GLY A 302 -4.16 -21.86 2.33
N ASN A 303 -3.95 -20.63 1.84
CA ASN A 303 -3.40 -20.35 0.52
C ASN A 303 -1.91 -19.93 0.65
N LYS A 304 -1.30 -19.55 -0.48
CA LYS A 304 0.10 -19.10 -0.58
C LYS A 304 0.17 -17.56 -0.70
N ILE A 305 -0.78 -16.84 -0.13
CA ILE A 305 -0.79 -15.37 -0.13
C ILE A 305 0.28 -14.88 0.84
N THR A 306 1.11 -13.95 0.39
CA THR A 306 2.18 -13.33 1.19
C THR A 306 1.85 -11.88 1.50
N LEU A 307 2.84 -11.12 1.98
CA LEU A 307 2.71 -9.69 2.21
C LEU A 307 2.28 -8.92 0.95
N PHE A 308 2.65 -9.37 -0.26
CA PHE A 308 2.32 -8.68 -1.51
C PHE A 308 0.84 -8.81 -1.86
N GLY A 309 0.30 -10.03 -1.81
CA GLY A 309 -1.12 -10.24 -2.02
C GLY A 309 -1.97 -9.57 -0.93
N ALA A 310 -1.51 -9.55 0.32
CA ALA A 310 -2.19 -8.82 1.38
C ALA A 310 -2.24 -7.30 1.14
N ALA A 311 -1.16 -6.74 0.60
CA ALA A 311 -1.12 -5.33 0.28
C ALA A 311 -2.02 -4.99 -0.93
N ASN A 312 -2.13 -5.88 -1.92
CA ASN A 312 -3.14 -5.75 -2.99
C ASN A 312 -4.57 -5.79 -2.45
N LEU A 313 -4.86 -6.73 -1.53
CA LEU A 313 -6.16 -6.79 -0.84
C LEU A 313 -6.42 -5.52 -0.03
N ALA A 314 -5.40 -4.98 0.64
CA ALA A 314 -5.53 -3.74 1.41
C ALA A 314 -5.99 -2.57 0.55
N VAL A 315 -5.46 -2.42 -0.66
CA VAL A 315 -5.93 -1.34 -1.54
C VAL A 315 -7.35 -1.60 -2.02
N ALA A 316 -7.71 -2.84 -2.35
CA ALA A 316 -9.10 -3.16 -2.68
C ALA A 316 -10.06 -2.77 -1.54
N LEU A 317 -9.62 -2.90 -0.28
CA LEU A 317 -10.40 -2.50 0.90
C LEU A 317 -10.55 -0.98 1.08
N LEU A 318 -9.69 -0.15 0.48
CA LEU A 318 -9.79 1.32 0.61
C LEU A 318 -11.10 1.90 0.07
N HIS A 319 -11.68 1.23 -0.92
CA HIS A 319 -12.89 1.67 -1.63
C HIS A 319 -14.01 0.63 -1.60
N ASN A 320 -13.78 -0.53 -1.00
CA ASN A 320 -14.78 -1.56 -0.92
C ASN A 320 -15.76 -1.31 0.24
N THR A 321 -17.04 -1.16 -0.11
CA THR A 321 -18.13 -0.90 0.83
C THR A 321 -19.05 -2.10 1.05
N THR A 322 -18.70 -3.28 0.54
CA THR A 322 -19.58 -4.48 0.58
C THR A 322 -19.03 -5.61 1.43
N LEU A 323 -17.71 -5.77 1.48
CA LEU A 323 -17.05 -6.88 2.16
C LEU A 323 -17.12 -6.66 3.66
N GLU A 324 -17.94 -7.47 4.32
CA GLU A 324 -18.13 -7.43 5.77
C GLU A 324 -17.21 -8.40 6.51
N LYS A 325 -16.76 -9.48 5.87
CA LYS A 325 -15.92 -10.51 6.51
C LYS A 325 -14.78 -10.98 5.61
N LEU A 326 -13.56 -10.92 6.13
CA LEU A 326 -12.36 -11.34 5.42
C LEU A 326 -11.58 -12.36 6.27
N TYR A 327 -11.36 -13.55 5.71
CA TYR A 327 -10.65 -14.63 6.36
C TYR A 327 -9.35 -14.95 5.60
N LEU A 328 -8.21 -14.70 6.23
CA LEU A 328 -6.87 -14.85 5.65
C LEU A 328 -6.01 -15.86 6.42
N TYR A 329 -6.59 -16.63 7.34
CA TYR A 329 -5.82 -17.48 8.22
C TYR A 329 -5.02 -18.58 7.51
N GLY A 330 -3.85 -18.95 8.02
CA GLY A 330 -2.99 -19.97 7.39
C GLY A 330 -2.31 -19.52 6.09
N ASN A 331 -2.19 -18.20 5.86
CA ASN A 331 -1.34 -17.61 4.82
C ASN A 331 -0.02 -17.08 5.44
N ARG A 332 0.91 -16.52 4.64
CA ARG A 332 2.23 -16.08 5.11
C ARG A 332 2.44 -14.57 5.01
N LEU A 333 1.57 -13.81 5.67
CA LEU A 333 1.59 -12.35 5.61
C LEU A 333 2.70 -11.74 6.46
N ALA A 334 2.92 -12.28 7.67
CA ALA A 334 3.72 -11.67 8.73
C ALA A 334 3.33 -10.22 9.05
N ASP A 335 4.06 -9.56 9.94
CA ASP A 335 3.80 -8.16 10.33
C ASP A 335 3.80 -7.20 9.12
N LYS A 336 4.67 -7.47 8.14
CA LYS A 336 4.79 -6.66 6.92
C LYS A 336 3.53 -6.70 6.06
N GLY A 337 2.84 -7.84 5.98
CA GLY A 337 1.57 -7.97 5.27
C GLY A 337 0.38 -7.38 6.03
N VAL A 338 0.46 -7.31 7.37
CA VAL A 338 -0.57 -6.70 8.22
C VAL A 338 -0.55 -5.18 8.14
N LYS A 339 0.63 -4.55 8.05
CA LYS A 339 0.77 -3.08 7.96
C LYS A 339 -0.14 -2.42 6.91
N PRO A 340 -0.15 -2.83 5.62
CA PRO A 340 -1.03 -2.22 4.62
C PRO A 340 -2.51 -2.48 4.92
N LEU A 341 -2.89 -3.68 5.37
CA LEU A 341 -4.26 -3.99 5.78
C LEU A 341 -4.73 -3.08 6.92
N ALA A 342 -3.88 -2.89 7.93
CA ALA A 342 -4.15 -2.01 9.06
C ALA A 342 -4.32 -0.55 8.61
N LYS A 343 -3.43 -0.04 7.75
CA LYS A 343 -3.56 1.30 7.17
C LYS A 343 -4.87 1.48 6.40
N ALA A 344 -5.25 0.50 5.58
CA ALA A 344 -6.47 0.58 4.79
C ALA A 344 -7.72 0.62 5.67
N LEU A 345 -7.79 -0.25 6.69
CA LEU A 345 -8.90 -0.29 7.62
C LEU A 345 -8.96 0.95 8.53
N ALA A 346 -7.82 1.58 8.82
CA ALA A 346 -7.76 2.81 9.60
C ALA A 346 -8.39 4.02 8.88
N MET A 347 -8.59 3.94 7.55
CA MET A 347 -9.32 4.97 6.78
C MET A 347 -10.83 4.91 7.00
N ASN A 348 -11.35 3.88 7.69
CA ASN A 348 -12.74 3.74 8.10
C ASN A 348 -13.79 3.78 6.96
N ASN A 349 -13.35 3.51 5.73
CA ASN A 349 -14.20 3.51 4.52
C ASN A 349 -14.75 2.12 4.15
N SER A 350 -14.43 1.11 4.96
CA SER A 350 -14.78 -0.28 4.68
C SER A 350 -16.00 -0.75 5.48
N ALA A 351 -16.79 -1.65 4.91
CA ALA A 351 -17.88 -2.35 5.61
C ALA A 351 -17.37 -3.51 6.50
N LEU A 352 -16.05 -3.71 6.58
CA LEU A 352 -15.46 -4.87 7.23
C LEU A 352 -15.70 -4.89 8.75
N LYS A 353 -16.46 -5.88 9.20
CA LYS A 353 -16.80 -6.15 10.60
C LYS A 353 -15.97 -7.29 11.20
N VAL A 354 -15.55 -8.24 10.37
CA VAL A 354 -14.81 -9.43 10.81
C VAL A 354 -13.51 -9.55 10.02
N LEU A 355 -12.40 -9.61 10.74
CA LEU A 355 -11.07 -9.86 10.19
C LEU A 355 -10.42 -11.05 10.90
N ASN A 356 -10.14 -12.11 10.16
CA ASN A 356 -9.46 -13.29 10.70
C ASN A 356 -8.05 -13.42 10.12
N LEU A 357 -7.06 -13.26 11.00
CA LEU A 357 -5.62 -13.26 10.75
C LEU A 357 -4.93 -14.36 11.59
N GLN A 358 -5.62 -15.45 11.88
CA GLN A 358 -5.04 -16.58 12.61
C GLN A 358 -3.88 -17.21 11.82
N GLU A 359 -2.81 -17.63 12.51
CA GLU A 359 -1.72 -18.39 11.90
C GLU A 359 -1.14 -17.72 10.64
N ILE A 360 -0.77 -16.44 10.74
CA ILE A 360 -0.11 -15.72 9.64
C ILE A 360 1.27 -15.16 10.00
N GLY A 361 1.74 -15.42 11.22
CA GLY A 361 3.06 -15.01 11.71
C GLY A 361 3.10 -13.59 12.24
N ILE A 362 2.04 -13.13 12.91
CA ILE A 362 2.02 -11.83 13.60
C ILE A 362 2.88 -11.90 14.87
N THR A 363 3.70 -10.88 15.09
CA THR A 363 4.43 -10.63 16.34
C THR A 363 3.87 -9.38 17.04
N ASP A 364 4.52 -8.93 18.11
CA ASP A 364 4.17 -7.67 18.78
C ASP A 364 4.22 -6.45 17.84
N ILE A 365 5.05 -6.48 16.79
CA ILE A 365 5.13 -5.41 15.78
C ILE A 365 3.83 -5.32 14.98
N GLY A 366 3.27 -6.45 14.53
CA GLY A 366 1.98 -6.46 13.85
C GLY A 366 0.83 -6.01 14.76
N VAL A 367 0.94 -6.28 16.07
CA VAL A 367 -0.02 -5.79 17.07
C VAL A 367 0.02 -4.27 17.21
N GLU A 368 1.18 -3.63 17.09
CA GLU A 368 1.28 -2.16 17.04
C GLU A 368 0.46 -1.60 15.87
N TYR A 369 0.66 -2.14 14.65
CA TYR A 369 -0.12 -1.71 13.47
C TYR A 369 -1.63 -1.93 13.63
N LEU A 370 -2.04 -3.08 14.16
CA LEU A 370 -3.45 -3.37 14.42
C LEU A 370 -4.03 -2.45 15.50
N SER A 371 -3.25 -2.13 16.53
CA SER A 371 -3.67 -1.23 17.60
C SER A 371 -3.82 0.20 17.11
N GLU A 372 -2.89 0.70 16.29
CA GLU A 372 -3.04 2.00 15.61
C GLU A 372 -4.30 2.05 14.72
N MET A 373 -4.59 0.96 14.02
CA MET A 373 -5.80 0.85 13.21
C MET A 373 -7.07 0.91 14.08
N LEU A 374 -7.12 0.17 15.19
CA LEU A 374 -8.27 0.15 16.12
C LEU A 374 -8.53 1.50 16.80
N GLN A 375 -7.53 2.40 16.86
CA GLN A 375 -7.75 3.77 17.37
C GLN A 375 -8.66 4.59 16.45
N LYS A 376 -8.66 4.30 15.15
CA LYS A 376 -9.39 5.07 14.12
C LYS A 376 -10.59 4.32 13.56
N ASN A 377 -10.50 2.99 13.47
CA ASN A 377 -11.55 2.17 12.90
C ASN A 377 -12.73 2.01 13.86
N THR A 378 -13.94 2.30 13.38
CA THR A 378 -15.18 2.20 14.14
C THR A 378 -16.13 1.11 13.60
N GLN A 379 -15.65 0.26 12.69
CA GLN A 379 -16.47 -0.72 11.97
C GLN A 379 -16.18 -2.16 12.41
N LEU A 380 -14.93 -2.46 12.74
CA LEU A 380 -14.48 -3.80 13.10
C LEU A 380 -15.02 -4.20 14.47
N THR A 381 -15.72 -5.33 14.52
CA THR A 381 -16.30 -5.90 15.74
C THR A 381 -15.65 -7.21 16.15
N VAL A 382 -15.04 -7.95 15.21
CA VAL A 382 -14.38 -9.23 15.47
C VAL A 382 -12.98 -9.24 14.87
N LEU A 383 -11.98 -9.49 15.72
CA LEU A 383 -10.58 -9.64 15.33
C LEU A 383 -10.04 -10.98 15.86
N CYS A 384 -9.70 -11.88 14.94
CA CYS A 384 -9.11 -13.18 15.30
C CYS A 384 -7.62 -13.20 14.99
N LEU A 385 -6.81 -13.43 16.02
CA LEU A 385 -5.34 -13.44 16.00
C LEU A 385 -4.77 -14.72 16.61
N SER A 386 -5.57 -15.79 16.64
CA SER A 386 -5.13 -17.06 17.22
C SER A 386 -3.88 -17.60 16.53
N LYS A 387 -3.06 -18.37 17.25
CA LYS A 387 -1.91 -19.12 16.72
C LYS A 387 -0.91 -18.22 15.99
N ASN A 388 -0.60 -17.06 16.57
CA ASN A 388 0.47 -16.17 16.15
C ASN A 388 1.59 -16.16 17.20
N ASP A 389 2.59 -15.29 17.05
CA ASP A 389 3.71 -15.13 18.00
C ASP A 389 3.56 -13.86 18.87
N ILE A 390 2.33 -13.57 19.30
CA ILE A 390 2.04 -12.42 20.17
C ILE A 390 2.49 -12.74 21.59
N SER A 391 3.23 -11.82 22.20
CA SER A 391 3.72 -11.95 23.57
C SER A 391 2.90 -11.15 24.57
N ASP A 392 3.29 -11.23 25.84
CA ASP A 392 2.77 -10.35 26.91
C ASP A 392 2.89 -8.85 26.55
N ILE A 393 3.87 -8.46 25.74
CA ILE A 393 4.04 -7.09 25.26
C ILE A 393 2.89 -6.70 24.32
N GLY A 394 2.62 -7.50 23.28
CA GLY A 394 1.53 -7.25 22.35
C GLY A 394 0.17 -7.21 23.03
N LEU A 395 -0.08 -8.11 23.98
CA LEU A 395 -1.32 -8.08 24.78
C LEU A 395 -1.48 -6.77 25.55
N ARG A 396 -0.41 -6.24 26.16
CA ARG A 396 -0.44 -4.94 26.84
C ARG A 396 -0.72 -3.78 25.88
N ILE A 397 -0.20 -3.84 24.65
CA ILE A 397 -0.49 -2.84 23.61
C ILE A 397 -1.99 -2.85 23.28
N PHE A 398 -2.59 -4.03 23.05
CA PHE A 398 -4.03 -4.13 22.82
C PHE A 398 -4.85 -3.64 24.02
N ALA A 399 -4.51 -4.05 25.25
CA ALA A 399 -5.21 -3.64 26.45
C ALA A 399 -5.26 -2.10 26.59
N ASN A 400 -4.12 -1.44 26.35
CA ASN A 400 -4.03 0.02 26.34
C ASN A 400 -4.89 0.65 25.24
N CYS A 401 -4.86 0.08 24.02
CA CYS A 401 -5.64 0.58 22.90
C CYS A 401 -7.15 0.48 23.17
N LEU A 402 -7.63 -0.69 23.57
CA LEU A 402 -9.05 -0.95 23.84
C LEU A 402 -9.57 -0.13 25.03
N LYS A 403 -8.75 0.08 26.07
CA LYS A 403 -9.12 0.91 27.23
C LYS A 403 -9.30 2.38 26.85
N ARG A 404 -8.44 2.91 25.99
CA ARG A 404 -8.36 4.36 25.72
C ARG A 404 -9.18 4.80 24.52
N TYR A 405 -9.13 4.04 23.42
CA TYR A 405 -9.55 4.53 22.11
C TYR A 405 -10.72 3.74 21.53
N ASN A 406 -10.66 2.41 21.52
CA ASN A 406 -11.63 1.61 20.79
C ASN A 406 -12.87 1.26 21.63
N ASN A 407 -14.06 1.49 21.06
CA ASN A 407 -15.36 1.14 21.64
C ASN A 407 -16.25 0.35 20.68
N THR A 408 -15.65 -0.31 19.68
CA THR A 408 -16.37 -1.04 18.63
C THR A 408 -16.03 -2.52 18.60
N LEU A 409 -14.80 -2.90 18.97
CA LEU A 409 -14.38 -4.28 19.00
C LEU A 409 -15.14 -5.03 20.10
N GLN A 410 -15.81 -6.10 19.71
CA GLN A 410 -16.65 -6.94 20.57
C GLN A 410 -16.00 -8.29 20.86
N CYS A 411 -15.25 -8.83 19.90
CA CYS A 411 -14.58 -10.11 20.04
C CYS A 411 -13.10 -9.98 19.68
N LEU A 412 -12.23 -10.37 20.62
CA LEU A 412 -10.80 -10.49 20.41
C LEU A 412 -10.36 -11.92 20.74
N ASP A 413 -9.86 -12.63 19.73
CA ASP A 413 -9.30 -13.97 19.90
C ASP A 413 -7.77 -13.94 19.80
N LEU A 414 -7.13 -14.21 20.93
CA LEU A 414 -5.68 -14.32 21.12
C LEU A 414 -5.24 -15.76 21.47
N SER A 415 -6.10 -16.75 21.25
CA SER A 415 -5.84 -18.14 21.61
C SER A 415 -4.55 -18.67 20.96
N LYS A 416 -3.87 -19.63 21.58
CA LYS A 416 -2.68 -20.30 21.02
C LYS A 416 -1.49 -19.37 20.76
N ASN A 417 -1.48 -18.15 21.31
CA ASN A 417 -0.29 -17.29 21.35
C ASN A 417 0.56 -17.71 22.56
N LYS A 418 1.54 -18.58 22.31
CA LYS A 418 2.32 -19.27 23.36
C LYS A 418 3.25 -18.36 24.17
N ARG A 419 3.45 -17.12 23.73
CA ARG A 419 4.25 -16.12 24.46
C ARG A 419 3.42 -15.21 25.35
N ILE A 420 2.10 -15.44 25.45
CA ILE A 420 1.26 -14.85 26.49
C ILE A 420 1.33 -15.76 27.72
N THR A 421 1.88 -15.22 28.81
CA THR A 421 2.19 -15.93 30.05
C THR A 421 1.49 -15.28 31.25
N ASP A 422 1.82 -15.76 32.46
CA ASP A 422 1.28 -15.21 33.70
C ASP A 422 1.56 -13.72 33.89
N ILE A 423 2.60 -13.19 33.24
CA ILE A 423 2.94 -11.76 33.24
C ILE A 423 1.74 -10.91 32.80
N SER A 424 0.94 -11.40 31.86
CA SER A 424 -0.26 -10.70 31.39
C SER A 424 -1.50 -10.89 32.25
N SER A 425 -1.44 -11.63 33.37
CA SER A 425 -2.63 -11.87 34.20
C SER A 425 -3.27 -10.56 34.65
N ASP A 426 -2.48 -9.61 35.14
CA ASP A 426 -3.00 -8.31 35.60
C ASP A 426 -3.44 -7.43 34.42
N VAL A 427 -2.75 -7.52 33.29
CA VAL A 427 -3.11 -6.82 32.04
C VAL A 427 -4.48 -7.28 31.53
N ILE A 428 -4.75 -8.60 31.56
CA ILE A 428 -6.04 -9.17 31.17
C ILE A 428 -7.13 -8.69 32.12
N GLN A 429 -6.87 -8.68 33.43
CA GLN A 429 -7.83 -8.16 34.41
C GLN A 429 -8.14 -6.69 34.15
N GLU A 430 -7.11 -5.86 33.93
CA GLU A 430 -7.27 -4.45 33.62
C GLU A 430 -8.09 -4.24 32.34
N MET A 431 -7.79 -5.00 31.28
CA MET A 431 -8.51 -4.94 30.00
C MET A 431 -10.00 -5.28 30.17
N ILE A 432 -10.31 -6.30 30.97
CA ILE A 432 -11.69 -6.72 31.26
C ILE A 432 -12.41 -5.71 32.16
N GLU A 433 -11.70 -5.08 33.10
CA GLU A 433 -12.24 -4.04 33.99
C GLU A 433 -12.66 -2.81 33.20
N HIS A 434 -11.82 -2.38 32.26
CA HIS A 434 -12.02 -1.14 31.48
C HIS A 434 -12.59 -1.37 30.09
N LYS A 435 -13.11 -2.57 29.80
CA LYS A 435 -13.74 -2.88 28.51
C LYS A 435 -14.93 -1.94 28.26
N ARG A 436 -15.00 -1.38 27.06
CA ARG A 436 -16.12 -0.55 26.62
C ARG A 436 -17.14 -1.37 25.84
N SER A 437 -16.67 -2.11 24.84
CA SER A 437 -17.49 -2.90 23.92
C SER A 437 -17.13 -4.39 23.86
N LEU A 438 -15.99 -4.79 24.44
CA LEU A 438 -15.49 -6.15 24.35
C LEU A 438 -16.39 -7.10 25.15
N ASN A 439 -17.08 -7.98 24.45
CA ASN A 439 -17.98 -8.99 25.01
C ASN A 439 -17.34 -10.38 25.03
N GLU A 440 -16.31 -10.60 24.21
CA GLU A 440 -15.64 -11.88 24.07
C GLU A 440 -14.13 -11.70 24.00
N LEU A 441 -13.43 -12.41 24.89
CA LEU A 441 -11.98 -12.52 24.90
C LEU A 441 -11.59 -14.00 24.92
N SER A 442 -10.93 -14.47 23.88
CA SER A 442 -10.35 -15.82 23.89
C SER A 442 -8.84 -15.76 24.09
N ILE A 443 -8.37 -16.44 25.13
CA ILE A 443 -6.95 -16.65 25.47
C ILE A 443 -6.72 -18.14 25.74
N TYR A 444 -7.48 -18.97 25.03
CA TYR A 444 -7.41 -20.42 25.08
C TYR A 444 -6.02 -20.86 24.62
N ASP A 445 -5.41 -21.81 25.32
CA ASP A 445 -4.14 -22.43 24.96
C ASP A 445 -2.94 -21.46 24.86
N CYS A 446 -2.99 -20.35 25.60
CA CYS A 446 -1.84 -19.53 25.96
C CYS A 446 -1.03 -20.16 27.10
N SER A 447 0.22 -19.74 27.30
CA SER A 447 1.16 -20.31 28.28
C SER A 447 0.95 -19.76 29.71
N LEU A 448 -0.31 -19.69 30.13
CA LEU A 448 -0.70 -19.38 31.50
C LEU A 448 -0.51 -20.61 32.40
N SER A 449 0.17 -20.43 33.52
CA SER A 449 0.33 -21.47 34.54
C SER A 449 -1.01 -21.80 35.21
N ARG A 450 -1.00 -22.84 36.05
CA ARG A 450 -2.11 -23.17 36.95
C ARG A 450 -2.61 -21.95 37.72
N THR A 451 -1.68 -21.28 38.36
CA THR A 451 -1.94 -20.16 39.26
C THR A 451 -2.50 -18.96 38.47
N GLY A 452 -1.92 -18.66 37.31
CA GLY A 452 -2.42 -17.59 36.42
C GLY A 452 -3.87 -17.85 35.96
N LYS A 453 -4.16 -19.08 35.53
CA LYS A 453 -5.52 -19.50 35.11
C LYS A 453 -6.52 -19.41 36.26
N GLU A 454 -6.18 -19.91 37.45
CA GLU A 454 -7.06 -19.85 38.63
C GLU A 454 -7.33 -18.41 39.07
N LYS A 455 -6.30 -17.56 39.07
CA LYS A 455 -6.40 -16.11 39.35
C LYS A 455 -7.38 -15.43 38.39
N LEU A 456 -7.23 -15.68 37.09
CA LEU A 456 -8.12 -15.13 36.06
C LEU A 456 -9.55 -15.67 36.19
N LYS A 457 -9.74 -16.98 36.36
CA LYS A 457 -11.08 -17.58 36.54
C LYS A 457 -11.82 -17.00 37.74
N LYS A 458 -11.12 -16.82 38.87
CA LYS A 458 -11.71 -16.19 40.06
C LYS A 458 -12.15 -14.76 39.77
N PHE A 459 -11.32 -13.98 39.09
CA PHE A 459 -11.66 -12.61 38.69
C PHE A 459 -12.84 -12.57 37.72
N ILE A 460 -12.83 -13.38 36.67
CA ILE A 460 -13.86 -13.42 35.61
C ILE A 460 -15.24 -13.75 36.19
N ARG A 461 -15.33 -14.66 37.17
CA ARG A 461 -16.60 -14.98 37.86
C ARG A 461 -17.27 -13.76 38.50
N THR A 462 -16.50 -12.71 38.82
CA THR A 462 -17.04 -11.47 39.38
C THR A 462 -17.55 -10.49 38.31
N LYS A 463 -17.28 -10.76 37.03
CA LYS A 463 -17.59 -9.87 35.91
C LYS A 463 -18.85 -10.34 35.19
N LYS A 464 -19.71 -9.37 34.88
CA LYS A 464 -20.89 -9.57 34.01
C LYS A 464 -20.57 -9.04 32.61
N ASN A 465 -21.30 -9.53 31.61
CA ASN A 465 -21.26 -9.06 30.22
C ASN A 465 -19.89 -9.23 29.53
N ILE A 466 -19.17 -10.31 29.85
CA ILE A 466 -18.02 -10.75 29.07
C ILE A 466 -17.86 -12.26 29.15
N ASN A 467 -17.67 -12.88 28.00
CA ASN A 467 -17.30 -14.27 27.85
C ASN A 467 -15.78 -14.33 27.71
N VAL A 468 -15.11 -15.03 28.62
CA VAL A 468 -13.66 -15.22 28.56
C VAL A 468 -13.35 -16.70 28.43
N PHE A 469 -12.75 -17.07 27.29
CA PHE A 469 -12.37 -18.44 27.00
C PHE A 469 -10.92 -18.67 27.42
N ILE A 470 -10.75 -19.42 28.52
CA ILE A 470 -9.46 -19.90 29.06
C ILE A 470 -9.61 -21.41 29.23
N ASN A 471 -8.56 -22.20 28.96
CA ASN A 471 -8.60 -23.67 29.09
C ASN A 471 -9.35 -24.13 30.34
N ASN A 472 -10.25 -25.11 30.16
CA ASN A 472 -10.76 -25.89 31.27
C ASN A 472 -9.65 -26.81 31.81
N TRP A 473 -9.76 -27.12 33.09
CA TRP A 473 -8.94 -28.17 33.69
C TRP A 473 -9.50 -29.48 33.15
N ASP A 474 -8.64 -30.28 32.52
CA ASP A 474 -8.87 -31.65 32.08
C ASP A 474 -9.76 -31.85 30.84
N GLU A 475 -9.10 -31.96 29.67
CA GLU A 475 -9.09 -33.15 28.79
C GLU A 475 -7.82 -33.13 27.91
#